data_AF-A0A4Q3JKW7-F1
#
_entry.id   AF-A0A4Q3JKW7-F1
#
_cell.length_a   1.000
_cell.length_b   1.000
_cell.length_c   1.000
_cell.angle_alpha   90.00
_cell.angle_beta   90.00
_cell.angle_gamma   90.00
#
_symmetry.space_group_name_H-M   'P 1'
#
loop_
_entity.id
_entity.type
_entity.pdbx_description
1 polymer ?
#
loop_
_entity_poly.entity_id
_entity_poly.type
_entity_poly.pdbx_seq_one_letter_code
_entity_poly.pdbx_strand_id
1 'polypeptide(L)'
;MSQDRPLGATVLSDGVEVRVWAPKARRVALVIDGRELPMKREGGGTFAAEAPGARVGSRYGFRLDGERPFPDPCSRSQPDGVHGLSEVIEPASFAWTDEAWMAQPGPPVPLAKLVLYELHVGTFTPEGTFAAAAARLEHLRDLGVTAVELMPLHAFPGRFNWGYDPGAFFAVPPVYGTPDDLRALVDRAHALGLAVFIDVVLNHLGPDGAYVNAYAPMLMPASTPWGSAVNLGEAGVRRFLREAALVWLTEFHADGLRLDATSRLRDEQAPHFLAELSEAAAALPGPRRLLIAEDLRNHTVVTEPRGQGGQGLDSQWVDDLASMARQFAGDDQPYYAEYAG
;
A
#
# COMPACT_ATOMS: atom_id res chain seq x y z
N MET A 1 -16.37 3.75 -23.43
CA MET A 1 -15.01 3.36 -22.98
C MET A 1 -14.29 4.61 -22.52
N SER A 2 -14.41 4.94 -21.24
CA SER A 2 -13.47 5.83 -20.55
C SER A 2 -12.94 5.00 -19.39
N GLN A 3 -12.04 4.06 -19.71
CA GLN A 3 -11.23 3.39 -18.71
C GLN A 3 -10.14 4.39 -18.33
N ASP A 4 -10.12 4.84 -17.09
CA ASP A 4 -8.98 5.59 -16.55
C ASP A 4 -7.73 4.71 -16.74
N ARG A 5 -6.84 5.13 -17.63
CA ARG A 5 -5.56 4.43 -17.87
C ARG A 5 -4.68 4.58 -16.61
N PRO A 6 -4.07 3.50 -16.11
CA PRO A 6 -3.35 3.51 -14.83
C PRO A 6 -2.16 4.49 -14.85
N LEU A 7 -1.80 5.01 -13.68
CA LEU A 7 -0.51 5.70 -13.51
C LEU A 7 0.62 4.66 -13.42
N GLY A 8 1.83 5.11 -13.72
CA GLY A 8 3.03 4.27 -13.79
C GLY A 8 3.33 3.77 -15.20
N ALA A 9 4.15 2.72 -15.28
CA ALA A 9 4.49 2.05 -16.53
C ALA A 9 3.51 0.93 -16.87
N THR A 10 3.05 0.87 -18.11
CA THR A 10 2.21 -0.20 -18.68
C THR A 10 2.87 -0.74 -19.94
N VAL A 11 3.07 -2.06 -19.99
CA VAL A 11 3.68 -2.71 -21.16
C VAL A 11 2.67 -2.73 -22.32
N LEU A 12 3.15 -2.35 -23.51
CA LEU A 12 2.42 -2.41 -24.77
C LEU A 12 3.03 -3.48 -25.69
N SER A 13 2.42 -3.75 -26.83
CA SER A 13 2.94 -4.73 -27.80
C SER A 13 4.34 -4.43 -28.33
N ASP A 14 4.73 -3.15 -28.44
CA ASP A 14 5.96 -2.67 -29.06
C ASP A 14 6.73 -1.63 -28.22
N GLY A 15 6.39 -1.51 -26.94
CA GLY A 15 7.02 -0.56 -26.05
C GLY A 15 6.35 -0.49 -24.68
N VAL A 16 6.48 0.67 -24.03
CA VAL A 16 5.88 0.95 -22.73
C VAL A 16 5.20 2.31 -22.78
N GLU A 17 3.94 2.41 -22.33
CA GLU A 17 3.32 3.69 -22.01
C GLU A 17 3.62 4.01 -20.54
N VAL A 18 4.07 5.24 -20.28
CA VAL A 18 4.31 5.71 -18.91
C VAL A 18 3.46 6.95 -18.65
N ARG A 19 2.73 6.94 -17.53
CA ARG A 19 1.84 8.02 -17.09
C ARG A 19 2.20 8.47 -15.67
N VAL A 20 2.26 9.78 -15.43
CA VAL A 20 2.54 10.32 -14.09
C VAL A 20 1.67 11.53 -13.78
N TRP A 21 1.09 11.54 -12.57
CA TRP A 21 0.38 12.71 -12.05
C TRP A 21 1.39 13.67 -11.40
N ALA A 22 1.61 14.82 -12.03
CA ALA A 22 2.63 15.79 -11.64
C ALA A 22 2.10 17.24 -11.75
N PRO A 23 1.04 17.60 -11.01
CA PRO A 23 0.35 18.87 -11.17
C PRO A 23 1.23 20.10 -10.86
N LYS A 24 2.31 19.93 -10.09
CA LYS A 24 3.28 21.00 -9.79
C LYS A 24 4.20 21.31 -10.97
N ALA A 25 4.45 20.35 -11.85
CA ALA A 25 5.42 20.46 -12.93
C ALA A 25 4.86 21.21 -14.14
N ARG A 26 5.69 22.06 -14.75
CA ARG A 26 5.35 22.71 -16.04
C ARG A 26 5.69 21.80 -17.21
N ARG A 27 6.81 21.07 -17.11
CA ARG A 27 7.32 20.13 -18.10
C ARG A 27 7.79 18.86 -17.41
N VAL A 28 7.47 17.73 -18.02
CA VAL A 28 7.97 16.41 -17.59
C VAL A 28 8.64 15.73 -18.78
N ALA A 29 9.79 15.12 -18.55
CA ALA A 29 10.41 14.20 -19.50
C ALA A 29 10.56 12.81 -18.86
N LEU A 30 10.27 11.77 -19.62
CA LEU A 30 10.55 10.39 -19.28
C LEU A 30 12.02 10.12 -19.59
N VAL A 31 12.78 9.72 -18.59
CA VAL A 31 14.16 9.22 -18.76
C VAL A 31 14.10 7.70 -18.68
N ILE A 32 14.39 7.00 -19.77
CA ILE A 32 14.28 5.54 -19.84
C ILE A 32 15.40 4.95 -20.69
N ASP A 33 16.14 3.99 -20.14
CA ASP A 33 17.30 3.33 -20.78
C ASP A 33 18.27 4.32 -21.46
N GLY A 34 18.57 5.44 -20.78
CA GLY A 34 19.48 6.48 -21.26
C GLY A 34 18.89 7.44 -22.31
N ARG A 35 17.64 7.25 -22.73
CA ARG A 35 16.90 8.17 -23.61
C ARG A 35 16.07 9.14 -22.77
N GLU A 36 15.89 10.35 -23.27
CA GLU A 36 14.98 11.34 -22.69
C GLU A 36 13.87 11.66 -23.70
N LEU A 37 12.61 11.44 -23.30
CA LEU A 37 11.42 11.61 -24.12
C LEU A 37 10.52 12.67 -23.48
N PRO A 38 10.16 13.75 -24.19
CA PRO A 38 9.23 14.74 -23.65
C PRO A 38 7.85 14.11 -23.43
N MET A 39 7.26 14.31 -22.25
CA MET A 39 5.91 13.83 -21.95
C MET A 39 4.86 14.86 -22.35
N LYS A 40 3.78 14.38 -22.97
CA LYS A 40 2.63 15.21 -23.32
C LYS A 40 1.78 15.44 -22.08
N ARG A 41 1.48 16.71 -21.78
CA ARG A 41 0.52 17.06 -20.72
C ARG A 41 -0.89 16.67 -21.16
N GLU A 42 -1.59 15.95 -20.29
CA GLU A 42 -2.99 15.59 -20.41
C GLU A 42 -3.85 16.43 -19.44
N GLY A 43 -5.10 16.03 -19.22
CA GLY A 43 -5.98 16.64 -18.21
C GLY A 43 -5.54 16.34 -16.77
N GLY A 44 -5.99 17.15 -15.82
CA GLY A 44 -5.84 16.88 -14.38
C GLY A 44 -4.40 16.94 -13.82
N GLY A 45 -3.44 17.47 -14.58
CA GLY A 45 -2.04 17.50 -14.17
C GLY A 45 -1.26 16.22 -14.46
N THR A 46 -1.85 15.31 -15.24
CA THR A 46 -1.19 14.08 -15.70
C THR A 46 -0.33 14.34 -16.93
N PHE A 47 0.77 13.61 -17.06
CA PHE A 47 1.66 13.59 -18.22
C PHE A 47 1.80 12.16 -18.72
N ALA A 48 1.91 11.97 -20.04
CA ALA A 48 2.06 10.66 -20.65
C ALA A 48 3.14 10.66 -21.75
N ALA A 49 3.85 9.56 -21.91
CA ALA A 49 4.72 9.29 -23.04
C ALA A 49 4.75 7.80 -23.36
N GLU A 50 4.89 7.49 -24.65
CA GLU A 50 5.22 6.14 -25.11
C GLU A 50 6.74 6.05 -25.32
N ALA A 51 7.32 4.93 -24.92
CA ALA A 51 8.72 4.60 -25.12
C ALA A 51 8.84 3.36 -26.01
N PRO A 52 8.85 3.51 -27.35
CA PRO A 52 9.05 2.40 -28.27
C PRO A 52 10.34 1.64 -27.98
N GLY A 53 10.26 0.31 -28.00
CA GLY A 53 11.38 -0.60 -27.72
C GLY A 53 11.81 -0.72 -26.27
N ALA A 54 11.19 0.02 -25.34
CA ALA A 54 11.29 -0.29 -23.90
C ALA A 54 10.55 -1.59 -23.60
N ARG A 55 10.97 -2.31 -22.55
CA ARG A 55 10.44 -3.64 -22.20
C ARG A 55 10.46 -3.85 -20.69
N VAL A 56 9.90 -4.97 -20.23
CA VAL A 56 10.12 -5.45 -18.85
C VAL A 56 11.62 -5.44 -18.53
N GLY A 57 11.98 -4.87 -17.38
CA GLY A 57 13.36 -4.64 -16.95
C GLY A 57 13.98 -3.30 -17.39
N SER A 58 13.33 -2.55 -18.29
CA SER A 58 13.79 -1.18 -18.62
C SER A 58 13.77 -0.30 -17.38
N ARG A 59 14.81 0.53 -17.21
CA ARG A 59 14.96 1.40 -16.05
C ARG A 59 14.53 2.82 -16.40
N TYR A 60 13.66 3.41 -15.58
CA TYR A 60 13.06 4.70 -15.89
C TYR A 60 12.85 5.63 -14.69
N GLY A 61 12.68 6.92 -14.98
CA GLY A 61 12.32 7.94 -14.01
C GLY A 61 11.82 9.20 -14.73
N PHE A 62 11.47 10.23 -13.97
CA PHE A 62 10.91 11.46 -14.50
C PHE A 62 11.79 12.66 -14.19
N ARG A 63 12.08 13.46 -15.21
CA ARG A 63 12.68 14.78 -15.05
C ARG A 63 11.58 15.82 -14.94
N LEU A 64 11.49 16.47 -13.79
CA LEU A 64 10.53 17.56 -13.53
C LEU A 64 11.23 18.89 -13.78
N ASP A 65 10.71 19.72 -14.69
CA ASP A 65 11.19 21.09 -14.96
C ASP A 65 12.71 21.25 -15.18
N GLY A 66 13.36 20.20 -15.70
CA GLY A 66 14.81 20.21 -15.99
C GLY A 66 15.72 19.83 -14.81
N GLU A 67 15.16 19.43 -13.67
CA GLU A 67 15.91 18.94 -12.51
C GLU A 67 16.59 17.58 -12.79
N ARG A 68 17.05 16.87 -11.76
CA ARG A 68 17.49 15.47 -11.90
C ARG A 68 16.30 14.53 -12.16
N PRO A 69 16.53 13.31 -12.70
CA PRO A 69 15.49 12.29 -12.72
C PRO A 69 15.12 11.86 -11.29
N PHE A 70 13.82 11.74 -11.06
CA PHE A 70 13.21 11.22 -9.85
C PHE A 70 12.54 9.86 -10.14
N PRO A 71 12.49 8.94 -9.15
CA PRO A 71 11.75 7.69 -9.27
C PRO A 71 10.26 7.93 -9.49
N ASP A 72 9.59 6.97 -10.11
CA ASP A 72 8.15 7.01 -10.31
C ASP A 72 7.41 6.93 -8.96
N PRO A 73 6.53 7.90 -8.61
CA PRO A 73 5.71 7.82 -7.40
C PRO A 73 4.71 6.64 -7.44
N CYS A 74 4.42 6.11 -8.63
CA CYS A 74 3.60 4.92 -8.87
C CYS A 74 4.45 3.69 -9.25
N SER A 75 5.76 3.70 -8.96
CA SER A 75 6.67 2.60 -9.27
C SER A 75 6.15 1.26 -8.73
N ARG A 76 6.16 0.23 -9.57
CA ARG A 76 5.87 -1.15 -9.16
C ARG A 76 7.12 -1.94 -8.75
N SER A 77 8.31 -1.43 -9.08
CA SER A 77 9.58 -2.07 -8.75
C SER A 77 10.69 -1.03 -8.59
N GLN A 78 11.34 -1.03 -7.43
CA GLN A 78 12.44 -0.16 -7.05
C GLN A 78 13.69 -1.00 -6.74
N PRO A 79 14.32 -1.64 -7.74
CA PRO A 79 15.36 -2.66 -7.51
C PRO A 79 16.64 -2.08 -6.88
N ASP A 80 16.94 -0.80 -7.11
CA ASP A 80 18.09 -0.10 -6.50
C ASP A 80 17.67 0.79 -5.30
N GLY A 81 16.52 0.49 -4.68
CA GLY A 81 15.96 1.25 -3.57
C GLY A 81 15.22 2.52 -3.99
N VAL A 82 14.63 3.19 -2.99
CA VAL A 82 13.67 4.30 -3.19
C VAL A 82 14.26 5.56 -3.85
N HIS A 83 15.58 5.69 -3.98
CA HIS A 83 16.24 6.80 -4.69
C HIS A 83 16.62 6.47 -6.13
N GLY A 84 16.66 5.18 -6.47
CA GLY A 84 17.05 4.70 -7.78
C GLY A 84 15.96 4.88 -8.82
N LEU A 85 16.30 4.62 -10.09
CA LEU A 85 15.31 4.56 -11.16
C LEU A 85 14.31 3.42 -10.89
N SER A 86 13.08 3.61 -11.32
CA SER A 86 12.06 2.57 -11.32
C SER A 86 12.34 1.54 -12.41
N GLU A 87 11.73 0.37 -12.29
CA GLU A 87 11.84 -0.70 -13.27
C GLU A 87 10.46 -1.04 -13.83
N VAL A 88 10.38 -1.19 -15.15
CA VAL A 88 9.17 -1.66 -15.82
C VAL A 88 8.98 -3.14 -15.49
N ILE A 89 7.82 -3.49 -14.94
CA ILE A 89 7.38 -4.88 -14.75
C ILE A 89 6.06 -5.11 -15.47
N GLU A 90 5.71 -6.39 -15.67
CA GLU A 90 4.38 -6.81 -16.16
C GLU A 90 3.65 -7.55 -15.03
N PRO A 91 2.82 -6.86 -14.22
CA PRO A 91 2.12 -7.48 -13.10
C PRO A 91 1.28 -8.70 -13.51
N ALA A 92 0.71 -8.70 -14.72
CA ALA A 92 -0.13 -9.79 -15.20
C ALA A 92 0.65 -11.03 -15.67
N SER A 93 1.99 -11.01 -15.62
CA SER A 93 2.82 -12.14 -16.03
C SER A 93 2.95 -13.24 -14.97
N PHE A 94 2.63 -12.92 -13.70
CA PHE A 94 2.63 -13.92 -12.64
C PHE A 94 1.48 -14.91 -12.81
N ALA A 95 1.80 -16.20 -12.83
CA ALA A 95 0.84 -17.28 -12.98
C ALA A 95 0.27 -17.71 -11.62
N TRP A 96 -0.80 -17.04 -11.19
CA TRP A 96 -1.57 -17.41 -10.00
C TRP A 96 -2.16 -18.83 -10.10
N THR A 97 -2.35 -19.47 -8.95
CA THR A 97 -3.01 -20.79 -8.81
C THR A 97 -4.20 -20.76 -7.84
N ASP A 98 -4.64 -19.55 -7.48
CA ASP A 98 -5.63 -19.27 -6.45
C ASP A 98 -7.03 -18.98 -7.01
N GLU A 99 -7.35 -19.43 -8.23
CA GLU A 99 -8.61 -19.04 -8.90
C GLU A 99 -9.85 -19.46 -8.09
N ALA A 100 -9.79 -20.62 -7.42
CA ALA A 100 -10.86 -21.08 -6.54
C ALA A 100 -11.03 -20.19 -5.30
N TRP A 101 -9.92 -19.65 -4.77
CA TRP A 101 -9.94 -18.69 -3.66
C TRP A 101 -10.57 -17.36 -4.10
N MET A 102 -10.17 -16.87 -5.27
CA MET A 102 -10.66 -15.61 -5.85
C MET A 102 -12.09 -15.69 -6.42
N ALA A 103 -12.67 -16.89 -6.51
CA ALA A 103 -14.06 -17.10 -6.93
C ALA A 103 -15.07 -17.08 -5.77
N GLN A 104 -14.63 -16.90 -4.51
CA GLN A 104 -15.53 -16.93 -3.36
C GLN A 104 -16.52 -15.75 -3.35
N PRO A 105 -17.80 -15.96 -2.98
CA PRO A 105 -18.84 -14.93 -3.02
C PRO A 105 -18.78 -13.92 -1.85
N GLY A 106 -17.90 -14.14 -0.88
CA GLY A 106 -17.74 -13.33 0.32
C GLY A 106 -16.26 -13.20 0.70
N PRO A 107 -15.93 -12.74 1.92
CA PRO A 107 -14.56 -12.78 2.39
C PRO A 107 -14.12 -14.25 2.55
N PRO A 108 -12.94 -14.66 2.02
CA PRO A 108 -12.50 -16.05 2.06
C PRO A 108 -12.41 -16.59 3.49
N VAL A 109 -11.99 -15.71 4.41
CA VAL A 109 -12.09 -15.91 5.86
C VAL A 109 -13.05 -14.87 6.43
N PRO A 110 -14.24 -15.27 6.93
CA PRO A 110 -15.16 -14.34 7.58
C PRO A 110 -14.54 -13.68 8.81
N LEU A 111 -14.84 -12.40 9.05
CA LEU A 111 -14.30 -11.64 10.19
C LEU A 111 -14.45 -12.37 11.54
N ALA A 112 -15.59 -13.01 11.79
CA ALA A 112 -15.84 -13.75 13.03
C ALA A 112 -14.97 -15.01 13.22
N LYS A 113 -14.26 -15.46 12.18
CA LYS A 113 -13.32 -16.58 12.21
C LYS A 113 -11.87 -16.12 12.06
N LEU A 114 -11.63 -14.81 11.93
CA LEU A 114 -10.33 -14.25 11.66
C LEU A 114 -9.45 -14.35 12.91
N VAL A 115 -8.36 -15.11 12.79
CA VAL A 115 -7.26 -15.19 13.75
C VAL A 115 -6.01 -14.72 13.02
N LEU A 116 -5.58 -13.49 13.31
CA LEU A 116 -4.44 -12.83 12.68
C LEU A 116 -3.13 -13.25 13.34
N TYR A 117 -2.11 -13.49 12.52
CA TYR A 117 -0.72 -13.59 12.93
C TYR A 117 0.06 -12.45 12.28
N GLU A 118 0.38 -11.42 13.07
CA GLU A 118 1.22 -10.31 12.60
C GLU A 118 2.67 -10.79 12.43
N LEU A 119 3.26 -10.51 11.27
CA LEU A 119 4.64 -10.86 10.98
C LEU A 119 5.38 -9.74 10.28
N HIS A 120 6.63 -9.55 10.70
CA HIS A 120 7.60 -8.68 10.05
C HIS A 120 8.51 -9.52 9.14
N VAL A 121 8.42 -9.31 7.82
CA VAL A 121 9.15 -10.13 6.83
C VAL A 121 10.65 -10.17 7.11
N GLY A 122 11.26 -9.03 7.44
CA GLY A 122 12.70 -8.91 7.67
C GLY A 122 13.23 -9.58 8.94
N THR A 123 12.38 -10.04 9.85
CA THR A 123 12.79 -10.68 11.13
C THR A 123 12.12 -12.01 11.39
N PHE A 124 11.06 -12.36 10.67
CA PHE A 124 10.33 -13.62 10.82
C PHE A 124 11.20 -14.84 10.51
N THR A 125 12.17 -14.69 9.60
CA THR A 125 13.15 -15.72 9.24
C THR A 125 14.57 -15.13 9.24
N PRO A 126 15.62 -15.96 9.42
CA PRO A 126 17.01 -15.49 9.32
C PRO A 126 17.34 -14.81 7.98
N GLU A 127 16.72 -15.27 6.89
CA GLU A 127 16.89 -14.71 5.54
C GLU A 127 16.16 -13.36 5.39
N GLY A 128 15.04 -13.18 6.07
CA GLY A 128 14.27 -11.93 6.05
C GLY A 128 13.59 -11.63 4.70
N THR A 129 13.08 -12.66 4.01
CA THR A 129 12.52 -12.54 2.64
C THR A 129 11.13 -13.13 2.51
N PHE A 130 10.38 -12.73 1.48
CA PHE A 130 9.08 -13.30 1.15
C PHE A 130 9.16 -14.81 0.91
N ALA A 131 10.14 -15.28 0.14
CA ALA A 131 10.33 -16.70 -0.14
C ALA A 131 10.57 -17.52 1.15
N ALA A 132 11.38 -17.00 2.08
CA ALA A 132 11.62 -17.67 3.35
C ALA A 132 10.39 -17.66 4.27
N ALA A 133 9.62 -16.57 4.28
CA ALA A 133 8.36 -16.49 5.01
C ALA A 133 7.31 -17.47 4.44
N ALA A 134 7.21 -17.58 3.11
CA ALA A 134 6.31 -18.51 2.44
C ALA A 134 6.55 -19.98 2.86
N ALA A 135 7.81 -20.36 3.07
CA ALA A 135 8.20 -21.69 3.53
C ALA A 135 7.84 -22.01 5.00
N ARG A 136 7.24 -21.06 5.73
CA ARG A 136 6.76 -21.23 7.11
C ARG A 136 5.24 -21.21 7.23
N LEU A 137 4.51 -20.99 6.14
CA LEU A 137 3.06 -20.84 6.18
C LEU A 137 2.33 -22.11 6.63
N GLU A 138 2.86 -23.31 6.34
CA GLU A 138 2.28 -24.57 6.84
C GLU A 138 2.35 -24.66 8.36
N HIS A 139 3.44 -24.15 8.95
CA HIS A 139 3.57 -24.10 10.40
C HIS A 139 2.52 -23.16 11.01
N LEU A 140 2.26 -22.00 10.39
CA LEU A 140 1.24 -21.06 10.85
C LEU A 140 -0.18 -21.65 10.70
N ARG A 141 -0.45 -22.33 9.58
CA ARG A 141 -1.70 -23.09 9.41
C ARG A 141 -1.87 -24.13 10.52
N ASP A 142 -0.83 -24.91 10.81
CA ASP A 142 -0.88 -25.97 11.84
C ASP A 142 -1.01 -25.41 13.26
N LEU A 143 -0.50 -24.19 13.50
CA LEU A 143 -0.73 -23.42 14.72
C LEU A 143 -2.21 -23.04 14.89
N GLY A 144 -2.97 -22.95 13.80
CA GLY A 144 -4.41 -22.68 13.79
C GLY A 144 -4.79 -21.22 13.50
N VAL A 145 -3.84 -20.40 13.02
CA VAL A 145 -4.17 -19.05 12.55
C VAL A 145 -4.89 -19.16 11.20
N THR A 146 -5.74 -18.19 10.89
CA THR A 146 -6.50 -18.20 9.62
C THR A 146 -6.04 -17.12 8.66
N ALA A 147 -5.23 -16.17 9.15
CA ALA A 147 -4.70 -15.09 8.35
C ALA A 147 -3.31 -14.69 8.84
N VAL A 148 -2.45 -14.29 7.92
CA VAL A 148 -1.20 -13.60 8.20
C VAL A 148 -1.39 -12.10 7.93
N GLU A 149 -0.93 -11.26 8.85
CA GLU A 149 -0.86 -9.82 8.66
C GLU A 149 0.60 -9.43 8.44
N LEU A 150 0.92 -9.02 7.21
CA LEU A 150 2.25 -8.53 6.87
C LEU A 150 2.35 -7.08 7.33
N MET A 151 3.33 -6.78 8.18
CA MET A 151 3.75 -5.41 8.48
C MET A 151 4.09 -4.63 7.18
N PRO A 152 4.12 -3.28 7.20
CA PRO A 152 3.99 -2.51 5.98
C PRO A 152 5.02 -2.83 4.89
N LEU A 153 4.53 -2.88 3.65
CA LEU A 153 5.29 -3.28 2.46
C LEU A 153 5.53 -2.13 1.48
N HIS A 154 5.26 -0.88 1.85
CA HIS A 154 5.74 0.25 1.06
C HIS A 154 7.27 0.25 1.06
N ALA A 155 7.90 0.34 -0.12
CA ALA A 155 9.35 0.38 -0.20
C ALA A 155 9.91 1.57 0.58
N PHE A 156 10.97 1.33 1.34
CA PHE A 156 11.62 2.29 2.25
C PHE A 156 13.13 2.35 1.97
N PRO A 157 13.85 3.38 2.44
CA PRO A 157 15.30 3.44 2.32
C PRO A 157 16.00 2.53 3.34
N GLY A 158 17.19 2.04 2.97
CA GLY A 158 18.05 1.26 3.85
C GLY A 158 17.75 -0.25 3.87
N ARG A 159 18.41 -0.96 4.80
CA ARG A 159 18.35 -2.43 4.91
C ARG A 159 17.32 -2.93 5.93
N PHE A 160 17.08 -2.15 6.98
CA PHE A 160 16.21 -2.54 8.09
C PHE A 160 15.23 -1.43 8.36
N ASN A 161 13.95 -1.76 8.35
CA ASN A 161 12.86 -0.85 8.67
C ASN A 161 11.64 -1.70 9.05
N TRP A 162 10.81 -1.23 9.98
CA TRP A 162 9.54 -1.90 10.30
C TRP A 162 8.50 -1.76 9.19
N GLY A 163 8.64 -0.78 8.30
CA GLY A 163 7.77 -0.51 7.17
C GLY A 163 7.04 0.84 7.24
N TYR A 164 7.03 1.48 8.42
CA TYR A 164 6.29 2.73 8.66
C TYR A 164 6.92 4.00 8.06
N ASP A 165 7.99 3.88 7.28
CA ASP A 165 8.62 4.99 6.55
C ASP A 165 8.38 4.87 5.03
N PRO A 166 7.14 5.08 4.53
CA PRO A 166 6.83 4.82 3.13
C PRO A 166 7.58 5.77 2.19
N GLY A 167 8.50 5.22 1.40
CA GLY A 167 9.25 5.93 0.35
C GLY A 167 8.63 5.76 -1.05
N ALA A 168 8.16 4.55 -1.39
CA ALA A 168 7.39 4.29 -2.60
C ALA A 168 6.15 3.44 -2.28
N PHE A 169 4.98 3.99 -2.58
CA PHE A 169 3.70 3.46 -2.10
C PHE A 169 3.24 2.18 -2.82
N PHE A 170 3.69 1.98 -4.06
CA PHE A 170 3.21 0.90 -4.94
C PHE A 170 4.25 -0.21 -5.15
N ALA A 171 5.42 -0.10 -4.54
CA ALA A 171 6.52 -1.05 -4.67
C ALA A 171 6.76 -1.75 -3.34
N VAL A 172 7.12 -3.03 -3.41
CA VAL A 172 7.62 -3.79 -2.25
C VAL A 172 9.06 -3.37 -1.91
N PRO A 173 9.53 -3.55 -0.66
CA PRO A 173 10.91 -3.27 -0.32
C PRO A 173 11.81 -4.29 -1.03
N PRO A 174 12.80 -3.87 -1.86
CA PRO A 174 13.63 -4.79 -2.64
C PRO A 174 14.48 -5.72 -1.77
N VAL A 175 14.67 -5.36 -0.50
CA VAL A 175 15.37 -6.17 0.51
C VAL A 175 14.59 -7.42 0.92
N TYR A 176 13.26 -7.45 0.73
CA TYR A 176 12.42 -8.61 1.03
C TYR A 176 12.24 -9.54 -0.17
N GLY A 177 12.48 -9.05 -1.38
CA GLY A 177 12.35 -9.81 -2.63
C GLY A 177 11.75 -8.95 -3.74
N THR A 178 11.44 -9.61 -4.86
CA THR A 178 10.73 -9.01 -5.99
C THR A 178 9.22 -8.94 -5.74
N PRO A 179 8.47 -8.15 -6.54
CA PRO A 179 7.01 -8.19 -6.51
C PRO A 179 6.43 -9.60 -6.75
N ASP A 180 7.08 -10.43 -7.57
CA ASP A 180 6.63 -11.80 -7.82
C ASP A 180 6.91 -12.74 -6.64
N ASP A 181 7.94 -12.47 -5.82
CA ASP A 181 8.16 -13.22 -4.58
C ASP A 181 7.04 -12.96 -3.56
N LEU A 182 6.52 -11.72 -3.50
CA LEU A 182 5.31 -11.43 -2.69
C LEU A 182 4.09 -12.16 -3.26
N ARG A 183 3.88 -12.14 -4.58
CA ARG A 183 2.77 -12.89 -5.19
C ARG A 183 2.85 -14.38 -4.89
N ALA A 184 4.05 -14.98 -4.96
CA ALA A 184 4.28 -16.36 -4.60
C ALA A 184 3.98 -16.66 -3.12
N LEU A 185 4.28 -15.73 -2.20
CA LEU A 185 3.90 -15.86 -0.79
C LEU A 185 2.37 -15.87 -0.65
N VAL A 186 1.67 -14.93 -1.29
CA VAL A 186 0.20 -14.83 -1.23
C VAL A 186 -0.46 -16.07 -1.85
N ASP A 187 -0.01 -16.49 -3.03
CA ASP A 187 -0.49 -17.69 -3.70
C ASP A 187 -0.31 -18.94 -2.82
N ARG A 188 0.85 -19.04 -2.15
CA ARG A 188 1.10 -20.13 -1.19
C ARG A 188 0.17 -20.08 0.01
N ALA A 189 -0.11 -18.89 0.55
CA ALA A 189 -1.03 -18.71 1.66
C ALA A 189 -2.45 -19.16 1.27
N HIS A 190 -2.94 -18.72 0.10
CA HIS A 190 -4.24 -19.11 -0.42
C HIS A 190 -4.35 -20.63 -0.64
N ALA A 191 -3.32 -21.26 -1.21
CA ALA A 191 -3.26 -22.72 -1.36
C ALA A 191 -3.32 -23.48 -0.01
N LEU A 192 -2.96 -22.83 1.09
CA LEU A 192 -3.02 -23.36 2.46
C LEU A 192 -4.29 -22.96 3.21
N GLY A 193 -5.18 -22.19 2.58
CA GLY A 193 -6.41 -21.69 3.19
C GLY A 193 -6.21 -20.54 4.17
N LEU A 194 -5.08 -19.82 4.06
CA LEU A 194 -4.74 -18.66 4.88
C LEU A 194 -5.03 -17.38 4.10
N ALA A 195 -5.72 -16.45 4.74
CA ALA A 195 -5.85 -15.10 4.20
C ALA A 195 -4.58 -14.26 4.42
N VAL A 196 -4.33 -13.28 3.56
CA VAL A 196 -3.22 -12.35 3.67
C VAL A 196 -3.73 -10.92 3.84
N PHE A 197 -3.33 -10.28 4.93
CA PHE A 197 -3.55 -8.88 5.21
C PHE A 197 -2.24 -8.12 5.05
N ILE A 198 -2.33 -6.88 4.58
CA ILE A 198 -1.18 -5.98 4.45
C ILE A 198 -1.46 -4.72 5.27
N ASP A 199 -0.53 -4.37 6.16
CA ASP A 199 -0.53 -3.09 6.86
C ASP A 199 -0.15 -1.96 5.87
N VAL A 200 -0.97 -0.92 5.80
CA VAL A 200 -0.85 0.17 4.82
C VAL A 200 -0.81 1.51 5.55
N VAL A 201 0.22 2.29 5.23
CA VAL A 201 0.49 3.59 5.84
C VAL A 201 0.09 4.70 4.89
N LEU A 202 -1.05 5.34 5.15
CA LEU A 202 -1.59 6.41 4.30
C LEU A 202 -1.58 7.78 4.99
N ASN A 203 -1.24 7.84 6.28
CA ASN A 203 -1.41 9.04 7.09
C ASN A 203 -0.20 10.01 7.04
N HIS A 204 0.95 9.56 6.53
CA HIS A 204 2.16 10.37 6.36
C HIS A 204 3.06 9.84 5.23
N LEU A 205 4.15 10.56 4.94
CA LEU A 205 5.23 10.13 4.06
C LEU A 205 6.45 9.76 4.90
N GLY A 206 7.23 8.77 4.46
CA GLY A 206 8.52 8.48 5.08
C GLY A 206 9.46 9.70 5.02
N PRO A 207 10.35 9.88 6.01
CA PRO A 207 11.23 11.04 6.09
C PRO A 207 12.27 11.10 4.97
N ASP A 208 12.50 9.99 4.27
CA ASP A 208 13.44 9.88 3.17
C ASP A 208 12.90 8.98 2.04
N GLY A 209 13.25 9.32 0.79
CA GLY A 209 12.82 8.56 -0.40
C GLY A 209 11.40 8.83 -0.92
N ALA A 210 10.54 9.52 -0.17
CA ALA A 210 9.15 9.83 -0.55
C ALA A 210 9.03 10.95 -1.60
N TYR A 211 9.55 10.72 -2.82
CA TYR A 211 9.63 11.74 -3.88
C TYR A 211 8.28 12.19 -4.43
N VAL A 212 7.17 11.52 -4.11
CA VAL A 212 5.81 11.93 -4.55
C VAL A 212 5.50 13.40 -4.23
N ASN A 213 6.05 13.95 -3.15
CA ASN A 213 5.88 15.36 -2.80
C ASN A 213 6.59 16.35 -3.77
N ALA A 214 7.55 15.88 -4.57
CA ALA A 214 8.10 16.66 -5.68
C ALA A 214 7.08 16.85 -6.81
N TYR A 215 6.26 15.83 -7.08
CA TYR A 215 5.28 15.79 -8.17
C TYR A 215 3.98 16.54 -7.82
N ALA A 216 3.50 16.35 -6.60
CA ALA A 216 2.18 16.77 -6.15
C ALA A 216 2.20 17.42 -4.76
N PRO A 217 1.18 18.22 -4.39
CA PRO A 217 1.06 18.83 -3.06
C PRO A 217 0.58 17.82 -2.02
N MET A 218 1.37 16.77 -1.78
CA MET A 218 0.99 15.63 -0.92
C MET A 218 0.83 16.00 0.55
N LEU A 219 1.56 17.01 1.01
CA LEU A 219 1.62 17.41 2.41
C LEU A 219 0.97 18.78 2.62
N MET A 220 0.30 18.94 3.76
CA MET A 220 -0.20 20.23 4.24
C MET A 220 0.52 20.64 5.53
N PRO A 221 0.60 21.95 5.85
CA PRO A 221 1.18 22.41 7.11
C PRO A 221 0.30 21.99 8.30
N ALA A 222 0.57 20.80 8.85
CA ALA A 222 -0.06 20.30 10.07
C ALA A 222 0.86 19.27 10.73
N SER A 223 0.99 19.32 12.05
CA SER A 223 1.88 18.43 12.80
C SER A 223 1.19 17.10 13.13
N THR A 224 1.75 16.00 12.65
CA THR A 224 1.58 14.64 13.18
C THR A 224 2.84 14.26 13.96
N PRO A 225 2.82 13.22 14.82
CA PRO A 225 4.03 12.75 15.50
C PRO A 225 5.17 12.35 14.56
N TRP A 226 4.87 12.05 13.29
CA TRP A 226 5.82 11.59 12.27
C TRP A 226 6.12 12.62 11.17
N GLY A 227 5.56 13.84 11.25
CA GLY A 227 5.86 14.91 10.30
C GLY A 227 4.64 15.72 9.87
N SER A 228 4.59 16.10 8.59
CA SER A 228 3.45 16.83 8.02
C SER A 228 2.29 15.88 7.74
N ALA A 229 1.05 16.36 7.90
CA ALA A 229 -0.13 15.57 7.52
C ALA A 229 -0.30 15.50 5.99
N VAL A 230 -0.89 14.40 5.52
CA VAL A 230 -1.32 14.27 4.13
C VAL A 230 -2.45 15.25 3.80
N ASN A 231 -2.39 15.85 2.62
CA ASN A 231 -3.33 16.87 2.16
C ASN A 231 -4.58 16.24 1.52
N LEU A 232 -5.46 15.67 2.33
CA LEU A 232 -6.72 15.06 1.88
C LEU A 232 -7.75 16.09 1.35
N GLY A 233 -7.41 17.38 1.44
CA GLY A 233 -8.11 18.48 0.79
C GLY A 233 -8.05 18.42 -0.75
N GLU A 234 -7.01 17.80 -1.29
CA GLU A 234 -6.74 17.74 -2.73
C GLU A 234 -7.25 16.43 -3.34
N ALA A 235 -8.19 16.51 -4.29
CA ALA A 235 -8.80 15.34 -4.92
C ALA A 235 -7.77 14.38 -5.57
N GLY A 236 -6.68 14.93 -6.12
CA GLY A 236 -5.61 14.12 -6.69
C GLY A 236 -4.80 13.36 -5.64
N VAL A 237 -4.61 13.93 -4.44
CA VAL A 237 -3.95 13.25 -3.31
C VAL A 237 -4.83 12.10 -2.80
N ARG A 238 -6.14 12.34 -2.67
CA ARG A 238 -7.11 11.29 -2.33
C ARG A 238 -7.06 10.14 -3.34
N ARG A 239 -7.10 10.46 -4.63
CA ARG A 239 -6.99 9.46 -5.72
C ARG A 239 -5.69 8.66 -5.62
N PHE A 240 -4.55 9.33 -5.42
CA PHE A 240 -3.25 8.69 -5.28
C PHE A 240 -3.20 7.71 -4.10
N LEU A 241 -3.58 8.15 -2.90
CA LEU A 241 -3.56 7.32 -1.69
C LEU A 241 -4.54 6.14 -1.78
N ARG A 242 -5.71 6.36 -2.39
CA ARG A 242 -6.67 5.29 -2.65
C ARG A 242 -6.08 4.26 -3.62
N GLU A 243 -5.49 4.68 -4.73
CA GLU A 243 -4.84 3.77 -5.68
C GLU A 243 -3.66 3.02 -5.04
N ALA A 244 -2.88 3.69 -4.19
CA ALA A 244 -1.78 3.10 -3.42
C ALA A 244 -2.26 2.02 -2.44
N ALA A 245 -3.45 2.17 -1.85
CA ALA A 245 -4.04 1.14 -1.00
C ALA A 245 -4.60 -0.03 -1.83
N LEU A 246 -5.30 0.27 -2.93
CA LEU A 246 -5.98 -0.74 -3.74
C LEU A 246 -5.01 -1.66 -4.50
N VAL A 247 -3.79 -1.20 -4.80
CA VAL A 247 -2.79 -2.02 -5.52
C VAL A 247 -2.54 -3.38 -4.84
N TRP A 248 -2.53 -3.40 -3.51
CA TRP A 248 -2.34 -4.62 -2.71
C TRP A 248 -3.50 -5.60 -2.87
N LEU A 249 -4.73 -5.09 -2.95
CA LEU A 249 -5.94 -5.89 -3.12
C LEU A 249 -6.13 -6.37 -4.56
N THR A 250 -5.62 -5.63 -5.54
CA THR A 250 -5.83 -5.90 -6.97
C THR A 250 -4.67 -6.65 -7.64
N GLU A 251 -3.43 -6.20 -7.43
CA GLU A 251 -2.25 -6.75 -8.13
C GLU A 251 -1.52 -7.84 -7.33
N PHE A 252 -1.77 -7.91 -6.02
CA PHE A 252 -1.13 -8.86 -5.09
C PHE A 252 -2.12 -9.79 -4.39
N HIS A 253 -3.41 -9.72 -4.74
CA HIS A 253 -4.49 -10.57 -4.21
C HIS A 253 -4.62 -10.58 -2.68
N ALA A 254 -4.20 -9.52 -1.97
CA ALA A 254 -4.44 -9.45 -0.53
C ALA A 254 -5.95 -9.49 -0.20
N ASP A 255 -6.30 -10.19 0.87
CA ASP A 255 -7.69 -10.37 1.33
C ASP A 255 -8.18 -9.21 2.18
N GLY A 256 -7.28 -8.36 2.65
CA GLY A 256 -7.61 -7.21 3.44
C GLY A 256 -6.44 -6.29 3.71
N LEU A 257 -6.76 -5.11 4.24
CA LEU A 257 -5.78 -4.12 4.67
C LEU A 257 -5.98 -3.83 6.14
N ARG A 258 -4.88 -3.69 6.88
CA ARG A 258 -4.84 -2.96 8.14
C ARG A 258 -4.38 -1.55 7.85
N LEU A 259 -5.14 -0.54 8.25
CA LEU A 259 -4.88 0.86 7.94
C LEU A 259 -4.26 1.54 9.15
N ASP A 260 -3.00 1.93 9.00
CA ASP A 260 -2.22 2.55 10.07
C ASP A 260 -2.73 3.93 10.47
N ALA A 261 -2.83 4.15 11.77
CA ALA A 261 -3.15 5.39 12.44
C ALA A 261 -4.26 6.19 11.75
N THR A 262 -5.42 5.57 11.55
CA THR A 262 -6.54 6.20 10.83
C THR A 262 -7.00 7.49 11.48
N SER A 263 -6.81 7.61 12.80
CA SER A 263 -7.05 8.84 13.56
C SER A 263 -6.19 10.04 13.11
N ARG A 264 -5.10 9.81 12.37
CA ARG A 264 -4.18 10.83 11.85
C ARG A 264 -4.50 11.24 10.41
N LEU A 265 -5.41 10.55 9.73
CA LEU A 265 -6.00 11.00 8.47
C LEU A 265 -6.95 12.16 8.76
N ARG A 266 -6.43 13.39 8.72
CA ARG A 266 -7.21 14.60 8.94
C ARG A 266 -7.98 14.95 7.67
N ASP A 267 -9.25 14.58 7.66
CA ASP A 267 -10.14 14.86 6.54
C ASP A 267 -11.45 15.48 7.04
N GLU A 268 -11.69 16.72 6.64
CA GLU A 268 -12.92 17.45 6.94
C GLU A 268 -13.94 17.37 5.78
N GLN A 269 -13.59 16.65 4.70
CA GLN A 269 -14.48 16.49 3.55
C GLN A 269 -15.56 15.43 3.82
N ALA A 270 -16.68 15.58 3.09
CA ALA A 270 -17.76 14.60 3.06
C ALA A 270 -17.93 14.11 1.60
N PRO A 271 -17.80 12.79 1.33
CA PRO A 271 -17.47 11.74 2.29
C PRO A 271 -16.02 11.81 2.81
N HIS A 272 -15.79 11.27 4.02
CA HIS A 272 -14.44 11.11 4.58
C HIS A 272 -13.62 10.12 3.73
N PHE A 273 -12.30 10.27 3.66
CA PHE A 273 -11.41 9.48 2.82
C PHE A 273 -11.54 7.96 3.07
N LEU A 274 -11.66 7.55 4.32
CA LEU A 274 -11.89 6.15 4.69
C LEU A 274 -13.22 5.58 4.15
N ALA A 275 -14.25 6.42 4.02
CA ALA A 275 -15.50 6.03 3.38
C ALA A 275 -15.33 5.86 1.85
N GLU A 276 -14.56 6.75 1.21
CA GLU A 276 -14.22 6.59 -0.21
C GLU A 276 -13.38 5.34 -0.48
N LEU A 277 -12.41 5.05 0.40
CA LEU A 277 -11.57 3.86 0.29
C LEU A 277 -12.38 2.59 0.50
N SER A 278 -13.26 2.55 1.51
CA SER A 278 -14.09 1.38 1.77
C SER A 278 -15.15 1.14 0.69
N GLU A 279 -15.67 2.20 0.07
CA GLU A 279 -16.52 2.10 -1.12
C GLU A 279 -15.75 1.53 -2.31
N ALA A 280 -14.55 2.05 -2.58
CA ALA A 280 -13.74 1.58 -3.69
C ALA A 280 -13.27 0.13 -3.53
N ALA A 281 -12.87 -0.28 -2.32
CA ALA A 281 -12.52 -1.66 -2.01
C ALA A 281 -13.72 -2.61 -2.18
N ALA A 282 -14.92 -2.18 -1.77
CA ALA A 282 -16.15 -2.96 -1.93
C ALA A 282 -16.59 -3.11 -3.39
N ALA A 283 -16.15 -2.21 -4.28
CA ALA A 283 -16.44 -2.26 -5.71
C ALA A 283 -15.48 -3.14 -6.52
N LEU A 284 -14.41 -3.66 -5.89
CA LEU A 284 -13.46 -4.55 -6.57
C LEU A 284 -14.11 -5.89 -6.95
N PRO A 285 -13.77 -6.47 -8.11
CA PRO A 285 -14.28 -7.79 -8.52
C PRO A 285 -13.61 -8.91 -7.70
N GLY A 286 -14.29 -10.05 -7.54
CA GLY A 286 -13.80 -11.20 -6.77
C GLY A 286 -14.32 -11.21 -5.33
N PRO A 287 -13.59 -11.82 -4.37
CA PRO A 287 -14.07 -11.97 -3.01
C PRO A 287 -14.13 -10.62 -2.30
N ARG A 288 -14.93 -10.52 -1.23
CA ARG A 288 -14.99 -9.28 -0.45
C ARG A 288 -13.71 -9.11 0.37
N ARG A 289 -13.02 -7.98 0.23
CA ARG A 289 -11.82 -7.65 1.02
C ARG A 289 -12.22 -6.97 2.33
N LEU A 290 -11.51 -7.29 3.41
CA LEU A 290 -11.77 -6.72 4.74
C LEU A 290 -10.83 -5.54 5.02
N LEU A 291 -11.36 -4.45 5.55
CA LEU A 291 -10.56 -3.29 5.99
C LEU A 291 -10.61 -3.14 7.51
N ILE A 292 -9.45 -3.15 8.15
CA ILE A 292 -9.29 -3.02 9.60
C ILE A 292 -8.60 -1.69 9.88
N ALA A 293 -9.15 -0.85 10.75
CA ALA A 293 -8.50 0.38 11.17
C ALA A 293 -7.62 0.17 12.41
N GLU A 294 -6.46 0.81 12.46
CA GLU A 294 -5.87 1.20 13.73
C GLU A 294 -6.44 2.57 14.16
N ASP A 295 -7.49 2.54 14.98
CA ASP A 295 -8.13 3.75 15.53
C ASP A 295 -8.28 3.68 17.06
N LEU A 296 -7.28 4.20 17.76
CA LEU A 296 -7.17 4.11 19.22
C LEU A 296 -8.03 5.16 19.95
N ARG A 297 -9.01 5.77 19.27
CA ARG A 297 -9.92 6.77 19.87
C ARG A 297 -11.19 6.14 20.44
N ASN A 298 -11.41 4.84 20.23
CA ASN A 298 -12.65 4.13 20.57
C ASN A 298 -13.90 4.75 19.90
N HIS A 299 -13.74 5.35 18.71
CA HIS A 299 -14.84 5.94 17.95
C HIS A 299 -15.50 4.90 17.04
N THR A 300 -16.80 4.66 17.20
CA THR A 300 -17.55 3.69 16.39
C THR A 300 -17.77 4.11 14.94
N VAL A 301 -17.66 5.41 14.63
CA VAL A 301 -17.85 5.99 13.29
C VAL A 301 -17.00 5.31 12.22
N VAL A 302 -15.83 4.77 12.59
CA VAL A 302 -14.91 4.08 11.69
C VAL A 302 -15.54 2.81 11.10
N THR A 303 -16.27 2.06 11.94
CA THR A 303 -16.93 0.80 11.57
C THR A 303 -18.41 0.93 11.21
N GLU A 304 -19.02 2.09 11.50
CA GLU A 304 -20.43 2.33 11.18
C GLU A 304 -20.69 2.31 9.66
N PRO A 305 -21.87 1.87 9.20
CA PRO A 305 -22.18 1.85 7.77
C PRO A 305 -22.13 3.23 7.12
N ARG A 306 -21.57 3.32 5.91
CA ARG A 306 -21.49 4.56 5.12
C ARG A 306 -22.83 5.28 4.97
N GLY A 307 -23.90 4.53 4.75
CA GLY A 307 -25.27 5.06 4.62
C GLY A 307 -25.85 5.69 5.90
N GLN A 308 -25.16 5.53 7.04
CA GLN A 308 -25.53 6.09 8.34
C GLN A 308 -24.54 7.17 8.81
N GLY A 309 -23.63 7.63 7.93
CA GLY A 309 -22.60 8.62 8.27
C GLY A 309 -21.28 8.03 8.77
N GLY A 310 -21.16 6.70 8.82
CA GLY A 310 -19.92 6.02 9.16
C GLY A 310 -18.93 5.89 7.99
N GLN A 311 -17.77 5.30 8.26
CA GLN A 311 -16.69 5.11 7.28
C GLN A 311 -16.69 3.71 6.66
N GLY A 312 -17.46 2.77 7.20
CA GLY A 312 -17.73 1.46 6.59
C GLY A 312 -16.54 0.51 6.54
N LEU A 313 -15.59 0.63 7.46
CA LEU A 313 -14.55 -0.39 7.67
C LEU A 313 -15.15 -1.57 8.43
N ASP A 314 -14.51 -2.73 8.32
CA ASP A 314 -15.02 -4.00 8.86
C ASP A 314 -14.75 -4.18 10.34
N SER A 315 -13.62 -3.64 10.82
CA SER A 315 -13.20 -3.74 12.20
C SER A 315 -12.23 -2.61 12.55
N GLN A 316 -11.87 -2.53 13.84
CA GLN A 316 -10.84 -1.65 14.33
C GLN A 316 -10.06 -2.33 15.45
N TRP A 317 -8.77 -2.02 15.54
CA TRP A 317 -7.97 -2.35 16.72
C TRP A 317 -8.47 -1.52 17.90
N VAL A 318 -8.70 -2.22 19.02
CA VAL A 318 -9.05 -1.63 20.31
C VAL A 318 -7.97 -2.06 21.28
N ASP A 319 -7.08 -1.13 21.59
CA ASP A 319 -5.88 -1.30 22.40
C ASP A 319 -6.18 -1.40 23.90
N ASP A 320 -7.35 -0.95 24.36
CA ASP A 320 -7.77 -1.01 25.77
C ASP A 320 -7.52 -2.39 26.42
N LEU A 321 -7.86 -3.48 25.72
CA LEU A 321 -7.66 -4.83 26.25
C LEU A 321 -6.17 -5.16 26.44
N ALA A 322 -5.34 -4.82 25.46
CA ALA A 322 -3.89 -5.04 25.54
C ALA A 322 -3.28 -4.16 26.64
N SER A 323 -3.70 -2.90 26.73
CA SER A 323 -3.25 -1.94 27.74
C SER A 323 -3.60 -2.40 29.16
N MET A 324 -4.84 -2.86 29.39
CA MET A 324 -5.24 -3.46 30.66
C MET A 324 -4.42 -4.71 31.00
N ALA A 325 -4.15 -5.58 30.03
CA ALA A 325 -3.35 -6.79 30.25
C ALA A 325 -1.90 -6.47 30.64
N ARG A 326 -1.26 -5.49 29.96
CA ARG A 326 0.10 -5.04 30.30
C ARG A 326 0.16 -4.41 31.68
N GLN A 327 -0.84 -3.60 32.02
CA GLN A 327 -0.91 -2.99 33.34
C GLN A 327 -1.13 -4.04 34.45
N PHE A 328 -1.99 -5.03 34.24
CA PHE A 328 -2.15 -6.16 35.18
C PHE A 328 -0.85 -6.94 35.38
N ALA A 329 -0.01 -7.02 34.34
CA ALA A 329 1.33 -7.61 34.41
C ALA A 329 2.38 -6.72 35.11
N GLY A 330 2.00 -5.50 35.55
CA GLY A 330 2.82 -4.59 36.31
C GLY A 330 3.56 -3.52 35.50
N ASP A 331 3.16 -3.25 34.26
CA ASP A 331 3.72 -2.13 33.48
C ASP A 331 3.22 -0.78 34.03
N ASP A 332 4.15 0.08 34.45
CA ASP A 332 3.92 1.37 35.10
C ASP A 332 4.19 2.57 34.20
N GLN A 333 4.40 2.36 32.89
CA GLN A 333 4.58 3.48 31.96
C GLN A 333 3.34 4.39 31.94
N PRO A 334 3.52 5.72 31.77
CA PRO A 334 2.44 6.70 31.90
C PRO A 334 1.20 6.41 31.04
N TYR A 335 1.38 5.87 29.84
CA TYR A 335 0.27 5.50 28.95
C TYR A 335 -0.61 4.38 29.55
N TYR A 336 -0.03 3.40 30.24
CA TYR A 336 -0.80 2.30 30.83
C TYR A 336 -1.48 2.68 32.15
N ALA A 337 -1.07 3.76 32.79
CA ALA A 337 -1.65 4.20 34.07
C ALA A 337 -3.15 4.51 33.97
N GLU A 338 -3.62 4.97 32.80
CA GLU A 338 -5.03 5.31 32.55
C GLU A 338 -5.96 4.08 32.48
N TYR A 339 -5.40 2.86 32.43
CA TYR A 339 -6.15 1.61 32.32
C TYR A 339 -6.35 0.88 33.66
N ALA A 340 -5.99 1.53 34.78
CA ALA A 340 -6.17 0.99 36.14
C ALA A 340 -7.64 1.14 36.55
N GLY A 341 -8.46 0.18 36.11
CA GLY A 341 -9.77 -0.19 36.68
C GLY A 341 -10.63 0.92 37.28
#